data_AF-A0A0L0SM96-F1
#
_entry.id   AF-A0A0L0SM96-F1
#
_cell.length_a   1.000
_cell.length_b   1.000
_cell.length_c   1.000
_cell.angle_alpha   90.00
_cell.angle_beta   90.00
_cell.angle_gamma   90.00
#
_symmetry.space_group_name_H-M   'P 1'
#
loop_
_entity.id
_entity.type
_entity.pdbx_description
1 polymer ?
#
loop_
_entity_poly.entity_id
_entity_poly.type
_entity_poly.pdbx_seq_one_letter_code
_entity_poly.pdbx_strand_id
1 'polypeptide(L)'
;MIAANHALLVALVALLALLATVSASPAPAPAAGKTPPSDPIVSIWAPDQTRVSIQVMGDAATATGQCRGLEGREDGFIYLHTWPTYDNLVPAWNVKLFRDWGCTGTPAAEMSVWDGVRPHVAFPDPADKSKPLVVKSLMFVPVQ
;
A
#
# COMPACT_ATOMS: atom_id res chain seq x y z
N MET A 1 -13.08 25.56 45.68
CA MET A 1 -12.33 24.73 44.71
C MET A 1 -13.26 23.88 43.83
N ILE A 2 -14.36 24.44 43.30
CA ILE A 2 -15.32 23.70 42.44
C ILE A 2 -15.47 24.36 41.04
N ALA A 3 -15.18 25.66 40.92
CA ALA A 3 -15.28 26.39 39.65
C ALA A 3 -14.16 26.05 38.64
N ALA A 4 -12.96 25.70 39.11
CA ALA A 4 -11.82 25.40 38.23
C ALA A 4 -12.00 24.11 37.41
N ASN A 5 -12.71 23.10 37.97
CA ASN A 5 -12.95 21.82 37.31
C ASN A 5 -13.93 21.94 36.14
N HIS A 6 -14.90 22.86 36.22
CA HIS A 6 -15.87 23.08 35.15
C HIS A 6 -15.24 23.80 33.95
N ALA A 7 -14.33 24.75 34.19
CA ALA A 7 -13.60 25.43 33.11
C ALA A 7 -12.67 24.48 32.34
N LEU A 8 -12.02 23.54 33.04
CA LEU A 8 -11.15 22.52 32.44
C LEU A 8 -11.93 21.52 31.58
N LEU A 9 -13.13 21.11 32.02
CA LEU A 9 -14.01 20.22 31.27
C LEU A 9 -14.51 20.87 29.97
N VAL A 10 -14.89 22.14 30.01
CA VAL A 10 -15.33 22.87 28.81
C VAL A 10 -14.19 23.05 27.80
N ALA A 11 -12.98 23.35 28.27
CA ALA A 11 -11.79 23.47 27.41
C ALA A 11 -11.42 22.13 26.74
N LEU A 12 -11.56 21.01 27.47
CA LEU A 12 -11.28 19.68 26.93
C LEU A 12 -12.29 19.26 25.86
N VAL A 13 -13.58 19.58 26.05
CA VAL A 13 -14.64 19.31 25.06
C VAL A 13 -14.45 20.16 23.80
N ALA A 14 -14.03 21.42 23.95
CA ALA A 14 -13.72 22.28 22.81
C ALA A 14 -12.50 21.78 22.01
N LEU A 15 -11.48 21.23 22.68
CA LEU A 15 -10.29 20.67 22.04
C LEU A 15 -10.59 19.36 21.30
N LEU A 16 -11.45 18.50 21.85
CA LEU A 16 -11.91 17.26 21.21
C LEU A 16 -12.76 17.53 19.95
N ALA A 17 -13.57 18.59 19.96
CA ALA A 17 -14.34 18.99 18.77
C ALA A 17 -13.44 19.51 17.63
N LEU A 18 -12.30 20.12 17.96
CA LEU A 18 -11.36 20.67 16.97
C LEU A 18 -10.49 19.59 16.29
N LEU A 19 -10.23 18.46 16.96
CA LEU A 19 -9.47 17.34 16.38
C LEU A 19 -10.31 16.47 15.43
N ALA A 20 -11.65 16.56 15.49
CA ALA A 20 -12.55 15.82 14.61
C ALA A 20 -12.62 16.38 13.18
N THR A 21 -12.04 17.56 12.91
CA THR A 21 -12.02 18.19 11.57
C THR A 21 -10.69 18.00 10.84
N VAL A 22 -9.80 17.12 11.32
CA VAL A 22 -8.69 16.63 10.49
C VAL A 22 -9.28 15.76 9.40
N SER A 23 -9.79 16.40 8.35
CA SER A 23 -10.09 15.78 7.07
C SER A 23 -8.78 15.17 6.58
N ALA A 24 -8.65 13.85 6.72
CA ALA A 24 -7.77 13.08 5.87
C ALA A 24 -8.06 13.54 4.43
N SER A 25 -7.06 14.11 3.76
CA SER A 25 -7.22 14.50 2.36
C SER A 25 -7.76 13.28 1.61
N PRO A 26 -8.89 13.41 0.88
CA PRO A 26 -9.43 12.28 0.15
C PRO A 26 -8.35 11.79 -0.79
N ALA A 27 -8.00 10.51 -0.69
CA ALA A 27 -7.15 9.88 -1.68
C ALA A 27 -7.77 10.17 -3.06
N PRO A 28 -6.95 10.49 -4.08
CA PRO A 28 -7.46 10.75 -5.42
C PRO A 28 -8.41 9.62 -5.86
N ALA A 29 -9.57 10.00 -6.40
CA ALA A 29 -10.55 9.02 -6.86
C ALA A 29 -9.91 8.11 -7.94
N PRO A 30 -10.21 6.80 -7.93
CA PRO A 30 -9.74 5.89 -8.96
C PRO A 30 -10.14 6.39 -10.36
N ALA A 31 -9.25 6.22 -11.34
CA ALA A 31 -9.53 6.60 -12.72
C ALA A 31 -10.31 5.50 -13.44
N ALA A 32 -11.53 5.23 -12.96
CA ALA A 32 -12.41 4.20 -13.49
C ALA A 32 -12.59 4.33 -15.02
N GLY A 33 -12.34 3.24 -15.74
CA GLY A 33 -12.54 3.14 -17.20
C GLY A 33 -11.39 3.66 -18.06
N LYS A 34 -10.26 4.10 -17.49
CA LYS A 34 -9.05 4.41 -18.27
C LYS A 34 -8.20 3.15 -18.47
N THR A 35 -7.61 3.03 -19.67
CA THR A 35 -6.57 2.02 -19.91
C THR A 35 -5.32 2.41 -19.12
N PRO A 36 -4.79 1.55 -18.24
CA PRO A 36 -3.57 1.87 -17.51
C PRO A 36 -2.37 1.91 -18.47
N PRO A 37 -1.34 2.72 -18.21
CA PRO A 37 -0.17 2.78 -19.07
C PRO A 37 0.59 1.45 -19.04
N SER A 38 1.25 1.12 -20.15
CA SER A 38 2.01 -0.11 -20.34
C SER A 38 3.23 -0.22 -19.41
N ASP A 39 3.83 -1.41 -19.43
CA ASP A 39 5.09 -1.74 -18.77
C ASP A 39 5.12 -1.47 -17.24
N PRO A 40 4.11 -1.95 -16.48
CA PRO A 40 4.06 -1.71 -15.05
C PRO A 40 5.29 -2.25 -14.32
N ILE A 41 5.72 -1.50 -13.32
CA ILE A 41 6.83 -1.81 -12.43
C ILE A 41 6.42 -1.58 -10.98
N VAL A 42 6.88 -2.44 -10.09
CA VAL A 42 6.76 -2.25 -8.64
C VAL A 42 8.15 -2.21 -8.04
N SER A 43 8.42 -1.20 -7.22
CA SER A 43 9.65 -1.10 -6.43
C SER A 43 9.34 -1.49 -4.99
N ILE A 44 10.14 -2.40 -4.42
CA ILE A 44 9.98 -2.95 -3.09
C ILE A 44 11.28 -2.75 -2.31
N TRP A 45 11.22 -2.19 -1.11
CA TRP A 45 12.38 -2.06 -0.23
C TRP A 45 12.20 -2.89 1.03
N ALA A 46 13.22 -3.65 1.39
CA ALA A 46 13.30 -4.41 2.62
C ALA A 46 13.78 -3.53 3.80
N PRO A 47 13.56 -3.95 5.05
CA PRO A 47 14.05 -3.24 6.24
C PRO A 47 15.57 -2.93 6.20
N ASP A 48 16.37 -3.85 5.67
CA ASP A 48 17.82 -3.72 5.48
C ASP A 48 18.22 -2.76 4.34
N GLN A 49 17.27 -2.04 3.75
CA GLN A 49 17.43 -1.12 2.61
C GLN A 49 17.74 -1.78 1.26
N THR A 50 17.71 -3.12 1.17
CA THR A 50 17.76 -3.82 -0.12
C THR A 50 16.58 -3.40 -0.97
N ARG A 51 16.82 -3.17 -2.26
CA ARG A 51 15.81 -2.71 -3.22
C ARG A 51 15.67 -3.72 -4.34
N VAL A 52 14.43 -4.10 -4.63
CA VAL A 52 14.08 -4.95 -5.76
C VAL A 52 13.02 -4.23 -6.58
N SER A 53 13.14 -4.29 -7.89
CA SER A 53 12.10 -3.82 -8.81
C SER A 53 11.66 -4.97 -9.71
N ILE A 54 10.35 -5.12 -9.87
CA ILE A 54 9.75 -6.15 -10.73
C ILE A 54 8.94 -5.45 -11.79
N GLN A 55 9.26 -5.71 -13.07
CA GLN A 55 8.58 -5.15 -14.22
C GLN A 55 7.92 -6.27 -15.05
N VAL A 56 6.75 -5.98 -15.62
CA VAL A 56 6.16 -6.79 -16.69
C VAL A 56 6.06 -5.94 -17.93
N MET A 57 6.81 -6.29 -18.97
CA MET A 57 6.74 -5.62 -20.27
C MET A 57 5.45 -5.99 -20.99
N GLY A 58 4.78 -5.01 -21.58
CA GLY A 58 3.58 -5.16 -22.38
C GLY A 58 2.40 -4.32 -21.89
N ASP A 59 1.25 -4.59 -22.51
CA ASP A 59 -0.02 -3.95 -22.21
C ASP A 59 -0.71 -4.53 -20.96
N ALA A 60 -1.92 -4.05 -20.68
CA ALA A 60 -2.64 -4.47 -19.49
C ALA A 60 -3.08 -5.94 -19.48
N ALA A 61 -3.39 -6.50 -20.65
CA ALA A 61 -3.71 -7.92 -20.76
C ALA A 61 -2.47 -8.78 -20.46
N THR A 62 -1.31 -8.37 -20.97
CA THR A 62 -0.03 -9.03 -20.71
C THR A 62 0.35 -8.94 -19.24
N ALA A 63 0.25 -7.75 -18.64
CA ALA A 63 0.59 -7.52 -17.25
C ALA A 63 -0.28 -8.33 -16.26
N THR A 64 -1.59 -8.37 -16.49
CA THR A 64 -2.54 -9.10 -15.63
C THR A 64 -2.45 -10.61 -15.78
N GLY A 65 -1.98 -11.11 -16.93
CA GLY A 65 -1.77 -12.54 -17.18
C GLY A 65 -0.46 -13.11 -16.61
N GLN A 66 0.42 -12.28 -16.05
CA GLN A 66 1.74 -12.71 -15.60
C GLN A 66 1.90 -12.68 -14.09
N CYS A 67 2.39 -13.79 -13.55
CA CYS A 67 2.88 -13.87 -12.18
C CYS A 67 4.39 -13.66 -12.15
N ARG A 68 4.88 -13.00 -11.11
CA ARG A 68 6.31 -12.79 -10.85
C ARG A 68 6.67 -13.34 -9.49
N GLY A 69 7.68 -14.19 -9.48
CA GLY A 69 8.30 -14.67 -8.24
C GLY A 69 9.10 -13.56 -7.58
N LEU A 70 9.05 -13.53 -6.25
CA LEU A 70 9.91 -12.72 -5.40
C LEU A 70 10.53 -13.69 -4.40
N GLU A 71 11.86 -13.64 -4.23
CA GLU A 71 12.48 -14.41 -3.16
C GLU A 71 11.92 -13.90 -1.83
N GLY A 72 11.08 -14.72 -1.19
CA GLY A 72 10.35 -14.34 -0.01
C GLY A 72 11.31 -14.03 1.12
N ARG A 73 11.31 -12.78 1.55
CA ARG A 73 12.11 -12.35 2.70
C ARG A 73 11.29 -12.43 3.98
N GLU A 74 11.86 -13.04 5.00
CA GLU A 74 11.20 -13.24 6.30
C GLU A 74 10.95 -11.92 7.05
N ASP A 75 11.72 -10.87 6.74
CA ASP A 75 11.59 -9.53 7.31
C ASP A 75 10.59 -8.62 6.55
N GLY A 76 9.98 -9.13 5.47
CA GLY A 76 8.97 -8.45 4.67
C GLY A 76 9.49 -7.23 3.90
N PHE A 77 8.66 -6.19 3.80
CA PHE A 77 8.99 -4.95 3.09
C PHE A 77 8.53 -3.71 3.86
N ILE A 78 9.32 -2.64 3.80
CA ILE A 78 9.02 -1.33 4.38
C ILE A 78 8.54 -0.32 3.35
N TYR A 79 8.74 -0.60 2.06
CA TYR A 79 8.28 0.25 0.97
C TYR A 79 7.78 -0.60 -0.17
N LEU A 80 6.68 -0.17 -0.78
CA LEU A 80 6.17 -0.68 -2.04
C LEU A 80 5.59 0.49 -2.82
N HIS A 81 5.93 0.60 -4.10
CA HIS A 81 5.30 1.58 -4.97
C HIS A 81 5.25 1.09 -6.41
N THR A 82 4.05 1.10 -6.98
CA THR A 82 3.78 0.79 -8.38
C THR A 82 3.87 2.03 -9.28
N TRP A 83 4.42 1.85 -10.48
CA TRP A 83 4.48 2.81 -11.56
C TRP A 83 4.17 2.12 -12.89
N PRO A 84 3.86 2.85 -13.97
CA PRO A 84 3.57 4.29 -14.00
C PRO A 84 2.20 4.64 -13.39
N THR A 85 2.01 5.91 -13.05
CA THR A 85 0.71 6.49 -12.69
C THR A 85 -0.05 6.91 -13.95
N TYR A 86 -1.33 7.23 -13.82
CA TYR A 86 -2.06 7.99 -14.84
C TYR A 86 -1.52 9.43 -14.92
N ASP A 87 -1.85 10.16 -16.00
CA ASP A 87 -1.41 11.56 -16.23
C ASP A 87 -1.74 12.51 -15.07
N ASN A 88 -2.77 12.20 -14.29
CA ASN A 88 -3.18 12.95 -13.10
C ASN A 88 -2.49 12.48 -11.80
N LEU A 89 -1.40 11.73 -11.93
CA LEU A 89 -0.58 11.18 -10.83
C LEU A 89 -1.30 10.17 -9.92
N VAL A 90 -2.50 9.72 -10.31
CA VAL A 90 -3.20 8.65 -9.59
C VAL A 90 -2.56 7.31 -9.94
N PRO A 91 -2.35 6.40 -8.98
CA PRO A 91 -1.85 5.06 -9.28
C PRO A 91 -2.69 4.39 -10.37
N ALA A 92 -2.04 3.86 -11.41
CA ALA A 92 -2.71 3.11 -12.47
C ALA A 92 -2.71 1.60 -12.22
N TRP A 93 -1.85 1.15 -11.31
CA TRP A 93 -1.58 -0.24 -11.04
C TRP A 93 -1.65 -0.52 -9.55
N ASN A 94 -2.27 -1.63 -9.17
CA ASN A 94 -2.04 -2.31 -7.91
C ASN A 94 -1.19 -3.55 -8.16
N VAL A 95 -0.60 -4.08 -7.11
CA VAL A 95 -0.08 -5.46 -7.07
C VAL A 95 -0.86 -6.28 -6.07
N LYS A 96 -1.26 -7.48 -6.49
CA LYS A 96 -1.73 -8.54 -5.60
C LYS A 96 -0.52 -9.29 -5.08
N LEU A 97 -0.41 -9.41 -3.76
CA LEU A 97 0.72 -10.02 -3.06
C LEU A 97 0.31 -11.39 -2.53
N PHE A 98 1.11 -12.43 -2.79
CA PHE A 98 0.81 -13.81 -2.41
C PHE A 98 1.89 -14.36 -1.47
N ARG A 99 1.44 -15.18 -0.50
CA ARG A 99 2.33 -15.87 0.45
C ARG A 99 3.05 -17.07 -0.18
N ASP A 100 2.53 -17.58 -1.29
CA ASP A 100 3.05 -18.73 -2.01
C ASP A 100 3.55 -18.36 -3.41
N TRP A 101 4.33 -19.26 -4.00
CA TRP A 101 4.85 -19.12 -5.35
C TRP A 101 3.75 -19.32 -6.40
N GLY A 102 3.84 -18.60 -7.51
CA GLY A 102 2.95 -18.81 -8.67
C GLY A 102 1.59 -18.11 -8.59
N CYS A 103 1.41 -17.13 -7.70
CA CYS A 103 0.19 -16.32 -7.60
C CYS A 103 -1.09 -17.16 -7.42
N THR A 104 -0.97 -18.24 -6.64
CA THR A 104 -2.06 -19.19 -6.40
C THR A 104 -2.86 -18.82 -5.15
N GLY A 105 -4.17 -19.08 -5.18
CA GLY A 105 -5.06 -18.86 -4.03
C GLY A 105 -5.47 -17.39 -3.84
N THR A 106 -5.87 -17.04 -2.63
CA THR A 106 -6.31 -15.69 -2.28
C THR A 106 -5.09 -14.79 -2.02
N PRO A 107 -5.00 -13.59 -2.62
CA PRO A 107 -3.93 -12.66 -2.31
C PRO A 107 -3.99 -12.24 -0.84
N ALA A 108 -2.83 -12.09 -0.21
CA ALA A 108 -2.71 -11.60 1.15
C ALA A 108 -3.10 -10.12 1.24
N ALA A 109 -2.72 -9.34 0.23
CA ALA A 109 -3.03 -7.92 0.11
C ALA A 109 -3.07 -7.50 -1.37
N GLU A 110 -3.75 -6.39 -1.62
CA GLU A 110 -3.72 -5.68 -2.91
C GLU A 110 -3.47 -4.20 -2.63
N MET A 111 -2.44 -3.63 -3.25
CA MET A 111 -2.06 -2.22 -3.02
C MET A 111 -1.22 -1.66 -4.16
N SER A 112 -1.21 -0.33 -4.29
CA SER A 112 -0.30 0.42 -5.15
C SER A 112 0.87 1.03 -4.39
N VAL A 113 0.66 1.34 -3.10
CA VAL A 113 1.65 2.00 -2.24
C VAL A 113 1.62 1.44 -0.82
N TRP A 114 2.81 1.24 -0.27
CA TRP A 114 3.09 1.19 1.17
C TRP A 114 4.32 2.04 1.43
N ASP A 115 4.24 2.97 2.39
CA ASP A 115 5.39 3.74 2.83
C ASP A 115 5.54 3.66 4.35
N GLY A 116 6.35 2.69 4.78
CA GLY A 116 6.82 2.52 6.14
C GLY A 116 8.30 2.89 6.30
N VAL A 117 8.91 3.61 5.35
CA VAL A 117 10.36 3.92 5.37
C VAL A 117 10.75 4.73 6.61
N ARG A 118 9.85 5.60 7.10
CA ARG A 118 10.00 6.34 8.35
C ARG A 118 8.75 6.11 9.17
N PRO A 119 8.71 5.10 10.06
CA PRO A 119 9.76 4.77 11.02
C PRO A 119 10.36 3.35 10.89
N HIS A 120 10.65 2.88 9.66
CA HIS A 120 11.10 1.50 9.39
C HIS A 120 10.09 0.42 9.81
N VAL A 121 8.82 0.65 9.48
CA VAL A 121 7.73 -0.30 9.78
C VAL A 121 7.46 -1.17 8.58
N ALA A 122 7.69 -2.48 8.73
CA ALA A 122 7.31 -3.45 7.72
C ALA A 122 5.79 -3.52 7.57
N PHE A 123 5.30 -3.78 6.36
CA PHE A 123 3.88 -4.00 6.14
C PHE A 123 3.42 -5.22 6.96
N PRO A 124 2.44 -5.09 7.86
CA PRO A 124 2.00 -6.18 8.71
C PRO A 124 1.22 -7.23 7.89
N ASP A 125 1.38 -8.51 8.21
CA ASP A 125 0.58 -9.57 7.60
C ASP A 125 -0.91 -9.39 7.98
N PRO A 126 -1.84 -9.30 7.01
CA PRO A 126 -3.27 -9.15 7.31
C PRO A 126 -3.90 -10.32 8.09
N ALA A 127 -3.33 -11.52 8.00
CA ALA A 127 -3.75 -12.70 8.76
C ALA A 127 -3.13 -12.78 10.15
N ASP A 128 -1.95 -12.19 10.36
CA ASP A 128 -1.26 -12.11 11.64
C ASP A 128 -0.48 -10.79 11.75
N LYS A 129 -1.15 -9.76 12.25
CA LYS A 129 -0.60 -8.40 12.32
C LYS A 129 0.63 -8.25 13.24
N SER A 130 1.00 -9.30 13.98
CA SER A 130 2.20 -9.32 14.80
C SER A 130 3.48 -9.59 13.99
N LYS A 131 3.35 -10.00 12.72
CA LYS A 131 4.46 -10.37 11.84
C LYS A 131 4.45 -9.54 10.56
N PRO A 132 5.62 -9.37 9.91
CA PRO A 132 5.66 -8.78 8.57
C PRO A 132 5.03 -9.70 7.54
N LEU A 133 4.43 -9.13 6.50
CA LEU A 133 3.95 -9.89 5.35
C LEU A 133 5.13 -10.40 4.52
N VAL A 134 5.29 -11.74 4.47
CA VAL A 134 6.25 -12.40 3.58
C VAL A 134 5.60 -12.65 2.23
N VAL A 135 6.10 -11.99 1.19
CA VAL A 135 5.59 -12.09 -0.19
C VAL A 135 6.52 -12.99 -1.01
N LYS A 136 5.97 -14.04 -1.63
CA LYS A 136 6.73 -14.96 -2.52
C LYS A 136 6.40 -14.80 -3.99
N SER A 137 5.24 -14.22 -4.30
CA SER A 137 4.91 -13.86 -5.67
C SER A 137 3.93 -12.71 -5.72
N LEU A 138 3.89 -12.03 -6.86
CA LEU A 138 2.99 -10.92 -7.12
C LEU A 138 2.50 -10.92 -8.58
N MET A 139 1.39 -10.24 -8.79
CA MET A 139 0.90 -9.91 -10.13
C MET A 139 0.29 -8.51 -10.14
N PHE A 140 0.35 -7.85 -11.29
CA PHE A 140 -0.23 -6.52 -11.47
C PHE A 140 -1.72 -6.62 -11.79
N VAL A 141 -2.50 -5.69 -11.25
CA VAL A 141 -3.90 -5.47 -11.63
C VAL A 141 -4.16 -3.98 -11.84
N PRO A 142 -4.97 -3.57 -12.83
CA PRO A 142 -5.34 -2.17 -13.01
C PRO A 142 -6.10 -1.64 -11.80
N VAL A 143 -5.85 -0.39 -11.43
CA VAL A 143 -6.72 0.33 -10.49
C VAL A 143 -8.04 0.63 -11.19
N GLN A 144 -9.15 0.13 -10.62
CA GLN A 144 -10.52 0.37 -11.09
C GLN A 144 -11.17 1.54 -10.35
#